data_AF-A0A3B0RGY3-F1
#
_entry.id   AF-A0A3B0RGY3-F1
#
_cell.length_a   1.000
_cell.length_b   1.000
_cell.length_c   1.000
_cell.angle_alpha   90.00
_cell.angle_beta   90.00
_cell.angle_gamma   90.00
#
_symmetry.space_group_name_H-M   'P 1'
#
loop_
_entity.id
_entity.type
_entity.pdbx_description
1 polymer ?
#
loop_
_entity_poly.entity_id
_entity_poly.type
_entity_poly.pdbx_seq_one_letter_code
_entity_poly.pdbx_strand_id
1 'polypeptide(L)'
;MSVSHKIITFLLTTVAIISFSTAARAVTNCQPPLAPTIPNGKTAPKADIIAALKTVKNDFQPAIVNFQNCIATEKAAIGDVATEQQMLEWDQLFDYAYALETQVATKMNETIRAYKARAAAKNDAPAPKE
;
A
#
# COMPACT_ATOMS: atom_id res chain seq x y z
N MET A 1 72.30 3.95 -41.48
CA MET A 1 72.39 2.56 -40.95
C MET A 1 71.84 2.58 -39.53
N SER A 2 70.86 1.69 -39.24
CA SER A 2 70.47 1.06 -37.97
C SER A 2 70.86 1.72 -36.63
N VAL A 3 70.02 1.80 -35.60
CA VAL A 3 69.39 0.66 -34.88
C VAL A 3 68.17 1.13 -34.06
N SER A 4 67.07 0.39 -34.16
CA SER A 4 65.92 0.42 -33.23
C SER A 4 66.19 -0.46 -32.00
N HIS A 5 65.99 0.03 -30.77
CA HIS A 5 65.77 -0.75 -29.53
C HIS A 5 64.85 0.09 -28.63
N LYS A 6 63.60 -0.32 -28.38
CA LYS A 6 63.13 -1.09 -27.20
C LYS A 6 63.38 -0.32 -25.89
N ILE A 7 62.49 -0.14 -24.91
CA ILE A 7 61.25 -0.79 -24.47
C ILE A 7 60.90 -0.07 -23.13
N ILE A 8 59.61 0.15 -22.84
CA ILE A 8 59.02 0.26 -21.48
C ILE A 8 59.50 1.40 -20.56
N THR A 9 58.62 2.37 -20.29
CA THR A 9 58.46 2.91 -18.92
C THR A 9 56.98 3.28 -18.68
N PHE A 10 56.24 2.24 -18.28
CA PHE A 10 55.20 2.21 -17.26
C PHE A 10 54.28 3.45 -17.07
N LEU A 11 53.14 3.43 -17.77
CA LEU A 11 51.93 4.17 -17.41
C LEU A 11 51.32 3.56 -16.14
N LEU A 12 51.48 4.23 -14.99
CA LEU A 12 50.79 3.92 -13.74
C LEU A 12 49.59 4.87 -13.57
N THR A 13 48.56 4.68 -14.38
CA THR A 13 47.22 5.23 -14.13
C THR A 13 46.45 4.22 -13.28
N THR A 14 46.45 4.42 -11.97
CA THR A 14 45.59 3.70 -11.02
C THR A 14 44.15 4.15 -11.20
N VAL A 15 43.40 3.43 -12.04
CA VAL A 15 41.93 3.55 -12.11
C VAL A 15 41.36 2.80 -10.90
N ALA A 16 41.01 3.54 -9.86
CA ALA A 16 40.21 3.02 -8.75
C ALA A 16 38.76 2.83 -9.23
N ILE A 17 38.41 1.59 -9.58
CA ILE A 17 37.03 1.21 -9.89
C ILE A 17 36.28 1.14 -8.55
N ILE A 18 35.61 2.23 -8.20
CA ILE A 18 34.62 2.22 -7.12
C ILE A 18 33.38 1.52 -7.68
N SER A 19 33.30 0.21 -7.47
CA SER A 19 32.09 -0.56 -7.68
C SER A 19 31.03 -0.08 -6.69
N PHE A 20 30.21 0.89 -7.09
CA PHE A 20 28.95 1.17 -6.41
C PHE A 20 28.05 -0.04 -6.60
N SER A 21 28.08 -0.96 -5.65
CA SER A 21 27.07 -2.00 -5.51
C SER A 21 25.74 -1.30 -5.22
N THR A 22 24.98 -0.98 -6.26
CA THR A 22 23.58 -0.62 -6.12
C THR A 22 22.89 -1.85 -5.55
N ALA A 23 22.66 -1.88 -4.24
CA ALA A 23 21.70 -2.79 -3.64
C ALA A 23 20.36 -2.45 -4.28
N ALA A 24 19.99 -3.21 -5.31
CA ALA A 24 18.66 -3.19 -5.87
C ALA A 24 17.75 -3.66 -4.75
N ARG A 25 17.17 -2.71 -4.01
CA ARG A 25 16.04 -3.01 -3.15
C ARG A 25 15.00 -3.59 -4.10
N ALA A 26 14.51 -4.78 -3.80
CA ALA A 26 13.45 -5.40 -4.55
C ALA A 26 12.17 -4.58 -4.30
N VAL A 27 12.04 -3.45 -5.01
CA VAL A 27 10.84 -2.64 -4.98
C VAL A 27 9.76 -3.49 -5.61
N THR A 28 8.79 -3.93 -4.81
CA THR A 28 7.56 -4.51 -5.35
C THR A 28 6.90 -3.48 -6.27
N ASN A 29 6.40 -3.92 -7.42
CA ASN A 29 5.62 -3.03 -8.29
C ASN A 29 4.18 -2.88 -7.78
N CYS A 30 3.79 -3.63 -6.75
CA CYS A 30 2.48 -3.57 -6.14
C CYS A 30 2.35 -2.29 -5.31
N GLN A 31 1.39 -1.44 -5.66
CA GLN A 31 1.12 -0.20 -4.95
C GLN A 31 -0.11 -0.35 -4.06
N PRO A 32 -0.02 -0.07 -2.75
CA PRO A 32 -1.18 -0.14 -1.87
C PRO A 32 -2.19 0.97 -2.22
N PRO A 33 -3.50 0.69 -2.16
CA PRO A 33 -4.50 1.72 -2.38
C PRO A 33 -4.57 2.70 -1.21
N LEU A 34 -5.05 3.91 -1.48
CA LEU A 34 -5.37 4.88 -0.45
C LEU A 34 -6.67 4.49 0.25
N ALA A 35 -6.67 4.50 1.59
CA ALA A 35 -7.88 4.31 2.36
C ALA A 35 -8.88 5.45 2.09
N PRO A 36 -10.17 5.14 1.86
CA PRO A 36 -11.17 6.16 1.63
C PRO A 36 -11.46 6.93 2.92
N THR A 37 -11.86 8.19 2.80
CA THR A 37 -12.33 8.98 3.94
C THR A 37 -13.69 8.46 4.41
N ILE A 38 -13.78 8.08 5.68
CA ILE A 38 -15.05 7.64 6.30
C ILE A 38 -15.59 8.77 7.20
N PRO A 39 -16.77 9.33 6.90
CA PRO A 39 -17.31 10.46 7.64
C PRO A 39 -17.81 10.04 9.03
N ASN A 40 -17.91 10.99 9.96
CA ASN A 40 -18.37 10.72 11.33
C ASN A 40 -19.87 10.37 11.37
N GLY A 41 -20.22 9.14 11.72
CA GLY A 41 -21.61 8.69 11.80
C GLY A 41 -22.49 9.45 12.81
N LYS A 42 -21.90 10.15 13.79
CA LYS A 42 -22.63 10.97 14.76
C LYS A 42 -23.05 12.33 14.21
N THR A 43 -22.39 12.86 13.17
CA THR A 43 -22.69 14.21 12.65
C THR A 43 -22.96 14.26 11.15
N ALA A 44 -22.38 13.36 10.35
CA ALA A 44 -22.45 13.43 8.90
C ALA A 44 -23.88 13.20 8.34
N PRO A 45 -24.23 13.88 7.23
CA PRO A 45 -25.42 13.59 6.43
C PRO A 45 -25.49 12.13 5.96
N LYS A 46 -26.72 11.62 5.76
CA LYS A 46 -26.95 10.26 5.24
C LYS A 46 -26.32 10.08 3.86
N ALA A 47 -26.41 11.10 2.99
CA ALA A 47 -25.88 11.06 1.64
C ALA A 47 -24.37 10.79 1.63
N ASP A 48 -23.62 11.49 2.49
CA ASP A 48 -22.17 11.35 2.59
C ASP A 48 -21.76 9.97 3.09
N ILE A 49 -22.49 9.41 4.07
CA ILE A 49 -22.26 8.04 4.56
C ILE A 49 -22.52 7.01 3.45
N ILE A 50 -23.56 7.21 2.64
CA ILE A 50 -23.85 6.34 1.49
C ILE A 50 -22.77 6.49 0.41
N ALA A 51 -22.30 7.70 0.14
CA ALA A 51 -21.22 7.95 -0.80
C ALA A 51 -19.93 7.24 -0.36
N ALA A 52 -19.54 7.39 0.92
CA ALA A 52 -18.39 6.69 1.48
C ALA A 52 -18.53 5.16 1.39
N LEU A 53 -19.72 4.61 1.69
CA LEU A 53 -19.97 3.17 1.53
C LEU A 53 -19.81 2.71 0.07
N LYS A 54 -20.27 3.51 -0.90
CA LYS A 54 -20.08 3.20 -2.32
C LYS A 54 -18.59 3.22 -2.70
N THR A 55 -17.84 4.23 -2.27
CA THR A 55 -16.39 4.30 -2.51
C THR A 55 -15.65 3.11 -1.90
N VAL A 56 -15.99 2.71 -0.67
CA VAL A 56 -15.40 1.52 -0.04
C VAL A 56 -15.65 0.28 -0.92
N LYS A 57 -16.90 0.07 -1.36
CA LYS A 57 -17.28 -1.14 -2.10
C LYS A 57 -16.79 -1.18 -3.55
N ASN A 58 -16.84 -0.05 -4.24
CA ASN A 58 -16.64 0.00 -5.69
C ASN A 58 -15.19 0.30 -6.05
N ASP A 59 -14.46 0.99 -5.18
CA ASP A 59 -13.11 1.48 -5.50
C ASP A 59 -12.09 0.81 -4.58
N PHE A 60 -12.24 0.94 -3.27
CA PHE A 60 -11.23 0.46 -2.32
C PHE A 60 -11.15 -1.07 -2.22
N GLN A 61 -12.29 -1.76 -2.09
CA GLN A 61 -12.31 -3.23 -1.98
C GLN A 61 -11.68 -3.92 -3.20
N PRO A 62 -12.03 -3.56 -4.46
CA PRO A 62 -11.33 -4.13 -5.61
C PRO A 62 -9.85 -3.77 -5.63
N ALA A 63 -9.48 -2.54 -5.27
CA ALA A 63 -8.09 -2.10 -5.28
C ALA A 63 -7.22 -2.83 -4.24
N ILE A 64 -7.73 -3.08 -3.03
CA ILE A 64 -6.98 -3.79 -1.99
C ILE A 64 -6.84 -5.28 -2.32
N VAL A 65 -7.86 -5.89 -2.93
CA VAL A 65 -7.79 -7.27 -3.45
C VAL A 65 -6.77 -7.37 -4.59
N ASN A 66 -6.78 -6.40 -5.52
CA ASN A 66 -5.79 -6.35 -6.60
C ASN A 66 -4.36 -6.20 -6.07
N PHE A 67 -4.16 -5.41 -5.02
CA PHE A 67 -2.87 -5.28 -4.35
C PHE A 67 -2.40 -6.60 -3.72
N GLN A 68 -3.26 -7.28 -2.95
CA GLN A 68 -2.98 -8.62 -2.39
C GLN A 68 -2.63 -9.64 -3.48
N ASN A 69 -3.40 -9.66 -4.58
CA ASN A 69 -3.16 -10.55 -5.71
C ASN A 69 -1.84 -10.23 -6.43
N CYS A 70 -1.48 -8.96 -6.55
CA CYS A 70 -0.21 -8.53 -7.12
C CYS A 70 0.95 -9.11 -6.30
N ILE A 71 0.93 -8.96 -4.97
CA ILE A 71 1.97 -9.49 -4.07
C ILE A 71 2.08 -11.01 -4.21
N ALA A 72 0.94 -11.71 -4.19
CA ALA A 72 0.90 -13.16 -4.37
C ALA A 72 1.48 -13.59 -5.72
N THR A 73 1.20 -12.82 -6.78
CA THR A 73 1.73 -13.08 -8.13
C THR A 73 3.24 -12.85 -8.19
N GLU A 74 3.76 -11.75 -7.63
CA GLU A 74 5.21 -11.51 -7.57
C GLU A 74 5.93 -12.60 -6.77
N LYS A 75 5.38 -12.97 -5.61
CA LYS A 75 5.92 -14.05 -4.76
C LYS A 75 5.96 -15.38 -5.50
N ALA A 76 4.89 -15.73 -6.23
CA ALA A 76 4.84 -16.94 -7.03
C ALA A 76 5.77 -16.91 -8.25
N ALA A 77 5.92 -15.74 -8.90
CA ALA A 77 6.77 -15.59 -10.07
C ALA A 77 8.26 -15.70 -9.74
N ILE A 78 8.68 -15.22 -8.58
CA ILE A 78 10.07 -15.38 -8.11
C ILE A 78 10.27 -16.79 -7.51
N GLY A 79 9.33 -17.31 -6.73
CA GLY A 79 9.38 -18.67 -6.21
C GLY A 79 10.63 -18.96 -5.37
N ASP A 80 11.27 -20.11 -5.59
CA ASP A 80 12.35 -20.63 -4.75
C ASP A 80 13.65 -19.79 -4.78
N VAL A 81 13.80 -18.88 -5.74
CA VAL A 81 14.96 -17.98 -5.81
C VAL A 81 14.76 -16.67 -5.05
N ALA A 82 13.62 -16.49 -4.38
CA ALA A 82 13.36 -15.32 -3.55
C ALA A 82 14.32 -15.27 -2.36
N THR A 83 14.89 -14.10 -2.10
CA THR A 83 15.67 -13.87 -0.88
C THR A 83 14.73 -13.84 0.34
N GLU A 84 15.25 -14.19 1.51
CA GLU A 84 14.50 -14.08 2.77
C GLU A 84 13.95 -12.67 3.00
N GLN A 85 14.73 -11.64 2.65
CA GLN A 85 14.32 -10.25 2.76
C GLN A 85 13.14 -9.91 1.85
N GLN A 86 13.09 -10.45 0.63
CA GLN A 86 11.96 -10.26 -0.29
C GLN A 86 10.70 -10.96 0.23
N MET A 87 10.86 -12.19 0.74
CA MET A 87 9.75 -12.94 1.32
C MET A 87 9.14 -12.20 2.51
N LEU A 88 9.99 -11.68 3.41
CA LEU A 88 9.57 -10.87 4.54
C LEU A 88 8.86 -9.58 4.10
N GLU A 89 9.37 -8.89 3.07
CA GLU A 89 8.74 -7.67 2.56
C GLU A 89 7.35 -7.93 1.98
N TRP A 90 7.19 -8.98 1.16
CA TRP A 90 5.87 -9.37 0.64
C TRP A 90 4.89 -9.77 1.74
N ASP A 91 5.35 -10.53 2.74
CA ASP A 91 4.50 -10.94 3.87
C ASP A 91 4.03 -9.71 4.67
N GLN A 92 4.94 -8.77 4.95
CA GLN A 92 4.60 -7.51 5.63
C GLN A 92 3.58 -6.67 4.83
N LEU A 93 3.73 -6.59 3.51
CA LEU A 93 2.82 -5.86 2.65
C LEU A 93 1.44 -6.53 2.57
N PHE A 94 1.42 -7.87 2.54
CA PHE A 94 0.17 -8.63 2.53
C PHE A 94 -0.59 -8.46 3.84
N ASP A 95 0.10 -8.56 4.98
CA ASP A 95 -0.47 -8.32 6.30
C ASP A 95 -0.96 -6.87 6.46
N TYR A 96 -0.19 -5.91 5.95
CA TYR A 96 -0.61 -4.51 5.91
C TYR A 96 -1.91 -4.34 5.11
N ALA A 97 -2.05 -5.00 3.96
CA ALA A 97 -3.25 -4.92 3.14
C ALA A 97 -4.49 -5.40 3.92
N TYR A 98 -4.34 -6.55 4.61
CA TYR A 98 -5.41 -7.12 5.42
C TYR A 98 -5.78 -6.23 6.61
N ALA A 99 -4.78 -5.66 7.30
CA ALA A 99 -5.00 -4.73 8.39
C ALA A 99 -5.72 -3.46 7.93
N LEU A 100 -5.34 -2.91 6.78
CA LEU A 100 -5.97 -1.73 6.19
C LEU A 100 -7.44 -2.01 5.82
N GLU A 101 -7.71 -3.14 5.18
CA GLU A 101 -9.07 -3.55 4.84
C GLU A 101 -9.95 -3.68 6.08
N THR A 102 -9.43 -4.37 7.11
CA THR A 102 -10.12 -4.55 8.39
C THR A 102 -10.41 -3.22 9.08
N GLN A 103 -9.45 -2.28 9.07
CA GLN A 103 -9.63 -0.95 9.64
C GLN A 103 -10.75 -0.18 8.93
N VAL A 104 -10.73 -0.13 7.60
CA VAL A 104 -11.74 0.56 6.78
C VAL A 104 -13.12 -0.04 7.01
N ALA A 105 -13.24 -1.37 6.99
CA ALA A 105 -14.50 -2.07 7.22
C ALA A 105 -15.06 -1.79 8.63
N THR A 106 -14.21 -1.88 9.66
CA THR A 106 -14.58 -1.60 11.05
C THR A 106 -15.09 -0.17 11.19
N LYS A 107 -14.34 0.80 10.66
CA LYS A 107 -14.69 2.21 10.76
C LYS A 107 -16.00 2.54 10.03
N MET A 108 -16.25 1.91 8.88
CA MET A 108 -17.50 2.10 8.13
C MET A 108 -18.69 1.51 8.89
N ASN A 109 -18.52 0.33 9.51
CA ASN A 109 -19.56 -0.29 10.33
C ASN A 109 -19.90 0.53 11.58
N GLU A 110 -18.90 1.05 12.29
CA GLU A 110 -19.09 1.97 13.41
C GLU A 110 -19.86 3.22 13.00
N THR A 111 -19.50 3.79 11.85
CA THR A 111 -20.16 4.97 11.27
C THR A 111 -21.63 4.71 10.99
N ILE A 112 -21.97 3.56 10.38
CA ILE A 112 -23.35 3.16 10.11
C ILE A 112 -24.12 2.96 11.42
N ARG A 113 -23.53 2.30 12.42
CA ARG A 113 -24.17 2.10 13.74
C ARG A 113 -24.46 3.43 14.42
N ALA A 114 -23.50 4.36 14.44
CA ALA A 114 -23.67 5.68 15.02
C ALA A 114 -24.77 6.49 14.31
N TYR A 115 -24.82 6.43 12.97
CA TYR A 115 -25.90 7.06 12.21
C TYR A 115 -27.27 6.51 12.59
N LYS A 116 -27.41 5.17 12.65
CA LYS A 116 -28.66 4.50 13.00
C LYS A 116 -29.13 4.87 14.41
N ALA A 117 -28.23 4.88 15.39
CA ALA A 117 -28.55 5.27 16.75
C ALA A 117 -29.07 6.71 16.84
N ARG A 118 -28.41 7.65 16.15
CA ARG A 118 -28.87 9.05 16.08
C ARG A 118 -30.21 9.20 15.37
N ALA A 119 -30.43 8.46 14.28
CA ALA A 119 -31.68 8.50 13.54
C ALA A 119 -32.86 8.00 14.39
N ALA A 120 -32.65 6.93 15.16
CA ALA A 120 -33.66 6.42 16.10
C ALA A 120 -34.00 7.47 17.19
N ALA A 121 -32.98 8.06 17.84
CA ALA A 121 -33.20 9.07 18.88
C ALA A 121 -33.97 10.32 18.39
N LYS A 122 -33.86 10.69 17.12
CA LYS A 122 -34.65 11.77 16.52
C LYS A 122 -36.11 11.40 16.33
N ASN A 123 -36.39 10.13 16.02
CA ASN A 123 -37.74 9.64 15.81
C ASN A 123 -38.51 9.44 17.13
N ASP A 124 -37.79 9.17 18.22
CA ASP A 124 -38.36 8.96 19.55
C ASP A 124 -38.50 10.26 20.37
N ALA A 125 -38.06 11.40 19.83
CA ALA A 125 -38.13 12.67 20.54
C ALA A 125 -39.58 13.17 20.65
N PRO A 126 -40.06 13.55 21.86
CA PRO A 126 -41.41 14.09 22.02
C PRO A 126 -41.56 15.40 21.24
N ALA A 127 -42.75 15.59 20.65
CA ALA A 127 -43.07 16.82 19.92
C ALA A 127 -42.82 18.06 20.81
N PRO A 128 -42.26 19.15 20.25
CA PRO A 128 -42.06 20.38 21.02
C PRO A 128 -43.41 20.87 21.54
N LYS A 129 -43.46 21.19 22.84
CA LYS A 129 -44.62 21.83 23.44
C LYS A 129 -44.65 23.28 22.94
N GLU A 130 -45.67 23.64 22.18
CA GLU A 130 -46.00 25.03 21.80
C GLU A 130 -46.41 25.86 23.01
#